data_AF-H2C4I1-F1
#
_entry.id   AF-H2C4I1-F1
#
_cell.length_a   1.000
_cell.length_b   1.000
_cell.length_c   1.000
_cell.angle_alpha   90.00
_cell.angle_beta   90.00
_cell.angle_gamma   90.00
#
_symmetry.space_group_name_H-M   'P 1'
#
loop_
_entity.id
_entity.type
_entity.pdbx_description
1 polymer ?
#
loop_
_entity_poly.entity_id
_entity_poly.type
_entity_poly.pdbx_seq_one_letter_code
_entity_poly.pdbx_strand_id
1 'polypeptide(L)'
;MDSLELWATLLGFSSLMVAVIVVLLYYVYRVITKLGVFFLYFSFVMMAFMLVGASVYLYSPSETSLGVAVGVNMASMILLLAYFFAVAERLTEEFTMREVHYYSLAGLVVLNEGLMGLTFGLAQFGRTPFSDLELALYNSLNSYWFFYPMMAEMLSLYFILLSRRRAPLELFPLIGITAFPPTIFTGLLIWRYTALVMGLGMSALGLTFKSRLRLLYIVTILGVITTVYTPWLFDTSIIAGMVLYYVVSFKAERIARS
;
A
#
# COMPACT_ATOMS: atom_id res chain seq x y z
N MET A 1 -13.38 26.26 4.43
CA MET A 1 -12.52 25.59 3.44
C MET A 1 -13.47 25.07 2.39
N ASP A 2 -13.38 25.60 1.18
CA ASP A 2 -14.25 25.16 0.10
C ASP A 2 -13.91 23.72 -0.29
N SER A 3 -14.86 22.99 -0.86
CA SER A 3 -14.68 21.58 -1.21
C SER A 3 -13.43 21.39 -2.08
N LEU A 4 -13.16 22.31 -3.01
CA LEU A 4 -11.97 22.30 -3.85
C LEU A 4 -10.66 22.44 -3.05
N GLU A 5 -10.62 23.31 -2.05
CA GLU A 5 -9.43 23.52 -1.21
C GLU A 5 -9.14 22.30 -0.34
N LEU A 6 -10.19 21.66 0.21
CA LEU A 6 -10.07 20.39 0.94
C LEU A 6 -9.47 19.32 0.03
N TRP A 7 -10.02 19.15 -1.17
CA TRP A 7 -9.54 18.18 -2.15
C TRP A 7 -8.08 18.43 -2.54
N ALA A 8 -7.70 19.67 -2.85
CA ALA A 8 -6.33 20.01 -3.20
C ALA A 8 -5.35 19.72 -2.05
N THR A 9 -5.76 20.02 -0.81
CA THR A 9 -4.96 19.76 0.39
C THR A 9 -4.73 18.27 0.60
N LEU A 10 -5.79 17.46 0.49
CA LEU A 10 -5.69 16.01 0.63
C LEU A 10 -4.83 15.38 -0.47
N LEU A 11 -4.97 15.85 -1.72
CA LEU A 11 -4.11 15.42 -2.83
C LEU A 11 -2.63 15.76 -2.58
N GLY A 12 -2.36 16.96 -2.05
CA GLY A 12 -1.00 17.37 -1.67
C GLY A 12 -0.38 16.45 -0.63
N PHE A 13 -1.12 16.14 0.45
CA PHE A 13 -0.63 15.23 1.49
C PHE A 13 -0.46 13.79 0.99
N SER A 14 -1.42 13.27 0.22
CA SER A 14 -1.33 11.92 -0.36
C SER A 14 -0.12 11.78 -1.29
N SER A 15 0.12 12.79 -2.15
CA SER A 15 1.28 12.80 -3.04
C SER A 15 2.62 12.82 -2.28
N LEU A 16 2.68 13.59 -1.18
CA LEU A 16 3.85 13.60 -0.30
C LEU A 16 4.09 12.24 0.35
N MET A 17 3.03 11.57 0.81
CA MET A 17 3.12 10.22 1.41
C MET A 17 3.65 9.20 0.39
N VAL A 18 3.09 9.18 -0.82
CA VAL A 18 3.58 8.33 -1.92
C VAL A 18 5.06 8.60 -2.18
N ALA A 19 5.49 9.86 -2.24
CA ALA A 19 6.90 10.19 -2.44
C ALA A 19 7.79 9.65 -1.30
N VAL A 20 7.37 9.78 -0.05
CA VAL A 20 8.07 9.23 1.11
C VAL A 20 8.15 7.71 1.03
N ILE A 21 7.06 7.02 0.70
CA ILE A 21 7.04 5.57 0.59
C ILE A 21 7.93 5.10 -0.56
N VAL A 22 7.88 5.72 -1.73
CA VAL A 22 8.78 5.41 -2.85
C VAL A 22 10.24 5.57 -2.44
N VAL A 23 10.59 6.62 -1.68
CA VAL A 23 11.94 6.80 -1.14
C VAL A 23 12.30 5.67 -0.18
N LEU A 24 11.41 5.28 0.74
CA LEU A 24 11.64 4.15 1.66
C LEU A 24 11.81 2.82 0.90
N LEU A 25 10.96 2.55 -0.08
CA LEU A 25 11.07 1.37 -0.97
C LEU A 25 12.40 1.37 -1.73
N TYR A 26 12.85 2.53 -2.20
CA TYR A 26 14.18 2.67 -2.80
C TYR A 26 15.30 2.37 -1.80
N TYR A 27 15.16 2.76 -0.54
CA TYR A 27 16.11 2.41 0.51
C TYR A 27 16.16 0.91 0.80
N VAL A 28 15.05 0.16 0.67
CA VAL A 28 15.06 -1.32 0.74
C VAL A 28 16.11 -1.92 -0.20
N TYR A 29 16.30 -1.31 -1.37
CA TYR A 29 17.31 -1.74 -2.34
C TYR A 29 18.74 -1.37 -1.98
N ARG A 30 18.98 -0.40 -1.09
CA ARG A 30 20.33 0.04 -0.70
C ARG A 30 20.81 -0.55 0.61
N VAL A 31 19.90 -0.89 1.51
CA VAL A 31 20.24 -1.32 2.86
C VAL A 31 20.81 -2.75 2.89
N ILE A 32 22.03 -2.87 3.43
CA ILE A 32 22.71 -4.16 3.68
C ILE A 32 22.89 -4.39 5.19
N THR A 33 22.76 -3.37 6.05
CA THR A 33 23.01 -3.48 7.49
C THR A 33 21.73 -3.66 8.30
N LYS A 34 21.84 -4.27 9.48
CA LYS A 34 20.73 -4.38 10.46
C LYS A 34 20.16 -3.01 10.82
N LEU A 35 21.01 -1.99 10.91
CA LEU A 35 20.65 -0.60 11.15
C LEU A 35 19.66 -0.07 10.11
N GLY A 36 19.98 -0.24 8.82
CA GLY A 36 19.08 0.25 7.78
C GLY A 36 17.78 -0.54 7.73
N VAL A 37 17.81 -1.84 8.02
CA VAL A 37 16.59 -2.68 8.04
C VAL A 37 15.69 -2.25 9.20
N PHE A 38 16.29 -2.00 10.36
CA PHE A 38 15.58 -1.43 11.50
C PHE A 38 14.89 -0.12 11.12
N PHE A 39 15.61 0.82 10.49
CA PHE A 39 15.00 2.10 10.10
C PHE A 39 13.87 1.95 9.07
N LEU A 40 13.97 0.99 8.16
CA LEU A 40 12.87 0.68 7.23
C LEU A 40 11.62 0.20 7.97
N TYR A 41 11.75 -0.78 8.86
CA TYR A 41 10.63 -1.24 9.69
C TYR A 41 10.10 -0.13 10.59
N PHE A 42 10.99 0.62 11.23
CA PHE A 42 10.65 1.76 12.06
C PHE A 42 9.80 2.77 11.29
N SER A 43 10.24 3.19 10.09
CA SER A 43 9.50 4.15 9.28
C SER A 43 8.11 3.65 8.90
N PHE A 44 7.97 2.40 8.42
CA PHE A 44 6.66 1.86 8.05
C PHE A 44 5.74 1.63 9.24
N VAL A 45 6.27 1.18 10.39
CA VAL A 45 5.47 0.98 11.60
C VAL A 45 5.04 2.31 12.19
N MET A 46 5.93 3.30 12.23
CA MET A 46 5.59 4.65 12.68
C MET A 46 4.55 5.31 11.79
N MET A 47 4.64 5.12 10.46
CA MET A 47 3.61 5.57 9.53
C MET A 47 2.24 4.95 9.85
N ALA A 48 2.20 3.65 10.15
CA ALA A 48 0.96 2.98 10.52
C ALA A 48 0.36 3.55 11.81
N PHE A 49 1.17 3.75 12.85
CA PHE A 49 0.71 4.39 14.09
C PHE A 49 0.18 5.81 13.84
N MET A 50 0.88 6.60 13.03
CA MET A 50 0.44 7.95 12.67
C MET A 50 -0.92 7.95 11.97
N LEU A 51 -1.13 7.06 11.00
CA LEU A 51 -2.39 6.94 10.28
C LEU A 51 -3.52 6.41 11.17
N VAL A 52 -3.24 5.45 12.05
CA VAL A 52 -4.22 4.98 13.06
C VAL A 52 -4.60 6.12 14.00
N GLY A 53 -3.63 6.87 14.53
CA GLY A 53 -3.87 8.02 15.40
C GLY A 53 -4.69 9.11 14.69
N ALA A 54 -4.35 9.42 13.44
CA ALA A 54 -5.11 10.37 12.62
C ALA A 54 -6.55 9.88 12.38
N SER A 55 -6.74 8.59 12.07
CA SER A 55 -8.06 7.99 11.91
C SER A 55 -8.90 8.07 13.19
N VAL A 56 -8.31 7.80 14.37
CA VAL A 56 -8.98 7.93 15.68
C VAL A 56 -9.44 9.37 15.93
N TYR A 57 -8.58 10.35 15.66
CA TYR A 57 -8.93 11.77 15.79
C TYR A 57 -10.07 12.16 14.83
N LEU A 58 -9.97 11.78 13.55
CA LEU A 58 -10.97 12.10 12.53
C LEU A 58 -12.33 11.43 12.81
N TYR A 59 -12.33 10.27 13.47
CA TYR A 59 -13.54 9.56 13.84
C TYR A 59 -14.36 10.30 14.92
N SER A 60 -13.68 10.91 15.89
CA SER A 60 -14.32 11.67 16.97
C SER A 60 -13.52 12.92 17.38
N PRO A 61 -13.52 13.98 16.55
CA PRO A 61 -12.66 15.14 16.73
C PRO A 61 -12.89 15.83 18.07
N SER A 62 -11.86 15.81 18.92
CA SER A 62 -11.84 16.41 20.26
C SER A 62 -10.41 16.60 20.74
N GLU A 63 -10.18 17.51 21.68
CA GLU A 63 -8.85 17.67 22.32
C GLU A 63 -8.37 16.37 22.95
N THR A 64 -9.29 15.59 23.55
CA THR A 64 -8.99 14.27 24.12
C THR A 64 -8.52 13.29 23.04
N SER A 65 -9.25 13.16 21.92
CA SER A 65 -8.85 12.26 20.82
C SER A 65 -7.52 12.66 20.18
N LEU A 66 -7.25 13.97 20.08
CA LEU A 66 -5.98 14.49 19.58
C LEU A 66 -4.84 14.14 20.56
N GLY A 67 -5.06 14.34 21.86
CA GLY A 67 -4.12 13.97 22.91
C GLY A 67 -3.81 12.47 22.92
N VAL A 68 -4.82 11.62 22.73
CA VAL A 68 -4.64 10.16 22.61
C VAL A 68 -3.83 9.82 21.37
N ALA A 69 -4.15 10.39 20.20
CA ALA A 69 -3.43 10.15 18.96
C ALA A 69 -1.95 10.55 19.07
N VAL A 70 -1.67 11.75 19.58
CA VAL A 70 -0.30 12.23 19.81
C VAL A 70 0.41 11.36 20.84
N GLY A 71 -0.24 11.03 21.95
CA GLY A 71 0.33 10.20 23.02
C GLY A 71 0.73 8.81 22.55
N VAL A 72 -0.13 8.13 21.77
CA VAL A 72 0.16 6.81 21.19
C VAL A 72 1.32 6.88 20.20
N ASN A 73 1.37 7.91 19.35
CA ASN A 73 2.47 8.11 18.40
C ASN A 73 3.80 8.37 19.12
N MET A 74 3.80 9.20 20.16
CA MET A 74 5.01 9.47 20.95
C MET A 74 5.47 8.24 21.73
N ALA A 75 4.53 7.53 22.38
CA ALA A 75 4.85 6.33 23.14
C ALA A 75 5.42 5.21 22.25
N SER A 76 4.81 4.95 21.10
CA SER A 76 5.31 3.97 20.12
C SER A 76 6.69 4.34 19.59
N MET A 77 6.92 5.62 19.28
CA MET A 77 8.24 6.12 18.87
C MET A 77 9.29 5.88 19.95
N ILE A 78 9.01 6.27 21.19
CA ILE A 78 9.93 6.11 22.33
C ILE A 78 10.25 4.64 22.55
N LEU A 79 9.25 3.76 22.52
CA LEU A 79 9.45 2.32 22.72
C LEU A 79 10.34 1.72 21.62
N LEU A 80 10.10 2.07 20.36
CA LEU A 80 10.90 1.57 19.25
C LEU A 80 12.34 2.12 19.28
N LEU A 81 12.52 3.39 19.62
CA LEU A 81 13.86 3.98 19.80
C LEU A 81 14.58 3.42 21.03
N ALA A 82 13.88 3.16 22.13
CA ALA A 82 14.46 2.51 23.30
C ALA A 82 14.95 1.10 22.96
N TYR A 83 14.15 0.33 22.21
CA TYR A 83 14.56 -0.96 21.68
C TYR A 83 15.78 -0.85 20.75
N PHE A 84 15.79 0.15 19.88
CA PHE A 84 16.93 0.43 19.00
C PHE A 84 18.22 0.65 19.80
N PHE A 85 18.20 1.54 20.79
CA PHE A 85 19.37 1.83 21.62
C PHE A 85 19.80 0.63 22.45
N ALA A 86 18.86 -0.21 22.92
CA ALA A 86 19.18 -1.42 23.66
C ALA A 86 19.95 -2.48 22.85
N VAL A 87 19.82 -2.47 21.52
CA VAL A 87 20.46 -3.45 20.62
C VAL A 87 21.52 -2.80 19.72
N ALA A 88 21.81 -1.50 19.90
CA ALA A 88 22.58 -0.67 18.98
C ALA A 88 23.96 -1.24 18.61
N GLU A 89 24.66 -1.85 19.57
CA GLU A 89 25.99 -2.43 19.37
C GLU A 89 26.03 -3.55 18.30
N ARG A 90 24.89 -4.19 18.03
CA ARG A 90 24.76 -5.30 17.06
C ARG A 90 24.19 -4.86 15.71
N LEU A 91 23.89 -3.57 15.52
CA LEU A 91 23.14 -3.07 14.34
C LEU A 91 24.03 -2.71 13.14
N THR A 92 25.35 -2.64 13.30
CA THR A 92 26.27 -2.38 12.18
C THR A 92 26.55 -3.62 11.33
N GLU A 93 26.22 -4.81 11.84
CA GLU A 93 26.42 -6.06 11.12
C GLU A 93 25.59 -6.14 9.83
N GLU A 94 26.13 -6.85 8.84
CA GLU A 94 25.40 -7.17 7.63
C GLU A 94 24.14 -8.00 7.94
N PHE A 95 23.10 -7.74 7.15
CA PHE A 95 21.80 -8.36 7.27
C PHE A 95 21.38 -9.02 5.96
N THR A 96 21.09 -10.31 6.08
CA THR A 96 20.56 -11.13 4.99
C THR A 96 19.05 -11.19 5.08
N MET A 97 18.37 -10.52 4.16
CA MET A 97 16.92 -10.54 4.03
C MET A 97 16.43 -11.95 3.66
N ARG A 98 15.76 -12.60 4.61
CA ARG A 98 14.98 -13.83 4.40
C ARG A 98 13.58 -13.55 3.86
N GLU A 99 12.92 -14.59 3.34
CA GLU A 99 11.52 -14.58 2.88
C GLU A 99 10.57 -13.82 3.80
N VAL A 100 10.61 -14.14 5.10
CA VAL A 100 9.76 -13.48 6.11
C VAL A 100 9.89 -11.96 6.06
N HIS A 101 11.09 -11.42 5.86
CA HIS A 101 11.27 -9.97 5.82
C HIS A 101 10.67 -9.33 4.58
N TYR A 102 10.78 -9.98 3.42
CA TYR A 102 10.16 -9.48 2.19
C TYR A 102 8.64 -9.44 2.32
N TYR A 103 8.03 -10.51 2.84
CA TYR A 103 6.59 -10.57 3.07
C TYR A 103 6.14 -9.57 4.15
N SER A 104 6.88 -9.44 5.26
CA SER A 104 6.55 -8.48 6.31
C SER A 104 6.65 -7.04 5.81
N LEU A 105 7.69 -6.66 5.06
CA LEU A 105 7.79 -5.32 4.48
C LEU A 105 6.69 -5.06 3.45
N ALA A 106 6.44 -6.02 2.55
CA ALA A 106 5.36 -5.90 1.56
C ALA A 106 3.98 -5.74 2.24
N GLY A 107 3.73 -6.53 3.28
CA GLY A 107 2.51 -6.43 4.08
C GLY A 107 2.38 -5.09 4.79
N LEU A 108 3.48 -4.55 5.35
CA LEU A 108 3.49 -3.21 5.96
C LEU A 108 3.22 -2.10 4.96
N VAL A 109 3.73 -2.20 3.73
CA VAL A 109 3.44 -1.22 2.67
C VAL A 109 1.95 -1.22 2.36
N VAL A 110 1.39 -2.39 2.02
CA VAL A 110 -0.04 -2.51 1.69
C VAL A 110 -0.94 -2.12 2.87
N LEU A 111 -0.53 -2.41 4.10
CA LEU A 111 -1.25 -1.97 5.30
C LEU A 111 -1.27 -0.45 5.43
N ASN A 112 -0.13 0.22 5.25
CA ASN A 112 -0.06 1.68 5.32
C ASN A 112 -0.98 2.33 4.27
N GLU A 113 -1.05 1.75 3.09
CA GLU A 113 -1.91 2.21 2.01
C GLU A 113 -3.40 2.01 2.35
N GLY A 114 -3.77 0.88 2.96
CA GLY A 114 -5.12 0.69 3.47
C GLY A 114 -5.47 1.73 4.56
N LEU A 115 -4.57 1.94 5.51
CA LEU A 115 -4.73 2.96 6.57
C LEU A 115 -4.81 4.38 6.00
N MET A 116 -4.11 4.65 4.89
CA MET A 116 -4.24 5.90 4.15
C MET A 116 -5.64 6.01 3.52
N GLY A 117 -6.14 4.95 2.89
CA GLY A 117 -7.52 4.87 2.39
C GLY A 117 -8.55 5.20 3.46
N LEU A 118 -8.37 4.68 4.68
CA LEU A 118 -9.20 4.98 5.85
C LEU A 118 -9.09 6.45 6.28
N THR A 119 -7.87 6.93 6.49
CA THR A 119 -7.60 8.26 7.05
C THR A 119 -8.10 9.36 6.12
N PHE A 120 -7.77 9.29 4.84
CA PHE A 120 -8.21 10.28 3.84
C PHE A 120 -9.70 10.14 3.52
N GLY A 121 -10.23 8.92 3.54
CA GLY A 121 -11.66 8.66 3.43
C GLY A 121 -12.45 9.33 4.56
N LEU A 122 -12.02 9.16 5.81
CA LEU A 122 -12.61 9.83 6.97
C LEU A 122 -12.50 11.36 6.88
N ALA A 123 -11.33 11.87 6.48
CA ALA A 123 -11.10 13.31 6.35
C ALA A 123 -12.04 13.97 5.33
N GLN A 124 -12.38 13.24 4.25
CA GLN A 124 -13.21 13.76 3.18
C GLN A 124 -14.70 13.52 3.38
N PHE A 125 -15.08 12.29 3.72
CA PHE A 125 -16.48 11.86 3.75
C PHE A 125 -17.08 11.87 5.15
N GLY A 126 -16.27 12.13 6.18
CA GLY A 126 -16.66 12.03 7.58
C GLY A 126 -16.87 10.59 8.03
N ARG A 127 -17.45 10.43 9.21
CA ARG A 127 -17.59 9.12 9.89
C ARG A 127 -18.66 8.19 9.30
N THR A 128 -19.66 8.72 8.61
CA THR A 128 -20.87 7.96 8.25
C THR A 128 -20.57 6.73 7.38
N PRO A 129 -19.69 6.80 6.36
CA PRO A 129 -19.30 5.61 5.59
C PRO A 129 -18.42 4.62 6.39
N PHE A 130 -17.95 4.97 7.58
CA PHE A 130 -17.00 4.19 8.37
C PHE A 130 -17.59 3.80 9.73
N SER A 131 -18.92 3.71 9.82
CA SER A 131 -19.66 3.56 11.09
C SER A 131 -19.40 2.26 11.85
N ASP A 132 -18.96 1.22 11.16
CA ASP A 132 -18.59 -0.07 11.74
C ASP A 132 -17.34 -0.62 11.05
N LEU A 133 -16.78 -1.69 11.62
CA LEU A 133 -15.51 -2.26 11.18
C LEU A 133 -15.58 -2.81 9.75
N GLU A 134 -16.68 -3.44 9.36
CA GLU A 134 -16.82 -4.05 8.03
C GLU A 134 -16.88 -2.96 6.96
N LEU A 135 -17.73 -1.94 7.16
CA LEU A 135 -17.81 -0.79 6.27
C LEU A 135 -16.51 0.00 6.25
N ALA A 136 -15.83 0.15 7.39
CA ALA A 136 -14.56 0.86 7.46
C ALA A 136 -13.47 0.15 6.65
N LEU A 137 -13.36 -1.18 6.77
CA LEU A 137 -12.43 -1.98 5.96
C LEU A 137 -12.79 -1.93 4.48
N TYR A 138 -14.07 -2.12 4.16
CA TYR A 138 -14.55 -2.09 2.78
C TYR A 138 -14.27 -0.75 2.12
N ASN A 139 -14.64 0.37 2.75
CA ASN A 139 -14.48 1.71 2.19
C ASN A 139 -13.02 2.20 2.23
N SER A 140 -12.20 1.69 3.15
CA SER A 140 -10.74 1.94 3.16
C SER A 140 -10.07 1.30 1.94
N LEU A 141 -10.37 0.03 1.67
CA LEU A 141 -9.73 -0.76 0.61
C LEU A 141 -10.36 -0.52 -0.77
N ASN A 142 -11.61 -0.06 -0.83
CA ASN A 142 -12.32 0.29 -2.06
C ASN A 142 -12.42 1.81 -2.25
N SER A 143 -11.28 2.49 -2.09
CA SER A 143 -11.15 3.94 -2.25
C SER A 143 -10.06 4.29 -3.24
N TYR A 144 -10.23 5.40 -3.96
CA TYR A 144 -9.15 5.96 -4.78
C TYR A 144 -7.97 6.46 -3.93
N TRP A 145 -8.19 6.74 -2.64
CA TRP A 145 -7.14 7.02 -1.65
C TRP A 145 -6.28 5.79 -1.30
N PHE A 146 -6.71 4.58 -1.69
CA PHE A 146 -5.93 3.35 -1.61
C PHE A 146 -5.33 3.00 -2.98
N PHE A 147 -6.15 2.91 -4.02
CA PHE A 147 -5.71 2.39 -5.32
C PHE A 147 -4.73 3.30 -6.05
N TYR A 148 -4.92 4.62 -6.07
CA TYR A 148 -4.05 5.49 -6.85
C TYR A 148 -2.68 5.71 -6.22
N PRO A 149 -2.55 5.92 -4.90
CA PRO A 149 -1.27 5.85 -4.22
C PRO A 149 -0.53 4.54 -4.46
N MET A 150 -1.18 3.39 -4.24
CA MET A 150 -0.63 2.06 -4.55
C MET A 150 -0.15 1.94 -5.99
N MET A 151 -0.95 2.36 -6.97
CA MET A 151 -0.57 2.31 -8.38
C MET A 151 0.65 3.18 -8.68
N ALA A 152 0.72 4.39 -8.12
CA ALA A 152 1.84 5.30 -8.29
C ALA A 152 3.15 4.74 -7.70
N GLU A 153 3.07 4.10 -6.52
CA GLU A 153 4.21 3.44 -5.89
C GLU A 153 4.69 2.24 -6.69
N MET A 154 3.76 1.35 -7.07
CA MET A 154 4.06 0.18 -7.89
C MET A 154 4.73 0.61 -9.20
N LEU A 155 4.17 1.61 -9.90
CA LEU A 155 4.71 2.13 -11.14
C LEU A 155 6.12 2.75 -10.96
N SER A 156 6.30 3.53 -9.90
CA SER A 156 7.60 4.12 -9.56
C SER A 156 8.66 3.04 -9.32
N LEU A 157 8.31 2.00 -8.56
CA LEU A 157 9.18 0.86 -8.30
C LEU A 157 9.51 0.09 -9.58
N TYR A 158 8.51 -0.09 -10.45
CA TYR A 158 8.69 -0.73 -11.74
C TYR A 158 9.70 0.04 -12.59
N PHE A 159 9.59 1.36 -12.67
CA PHE A 159 10.54 2.20 -13.42
C PHE A 159 11.94 2.18 -12.83
N ILE A 160 12.08 2.15 -11.49
CA ILE A 160 13.37 1.97 -10.83
C ILE A 160 14.02 0.66 -11.27
N LEU A 161 13.27 -0.46 -11.25
CA LEU A 161 13.78 -1.77 -11.69
C LEU A 161 14.03 -1.81 -13.20
N LEU A 162 13.20 -1.15 -14.00
CA LEU A 162 13.33 -1.09 -15.45
C LEU A 162 14.58 -0.32 -15.86
N SER A 163 14.88 0.80 -15.19
CA SER A 163 16.11 1.58 -15.41
C SER A 163 17.38 0.76 -15.15
N ARG A 164 17.28 -0.27 -14.31
CA ARG A 164 18.34 -1.23 -13.99
C ARG A 164 18.29 -2.50 -14.85
N ARG A 165 17.37 -2.59 -15.80
CA ARG A 165 17.09 -3.78 -16.66
C ARG A 165 16.73 -5.04 -15.86
N ARG A 166 16.02 -4.86 -14.74
CA ARG A 166 15.65 -5.93 -13.80
C ARG A 166 14.15 -6.04 -13.53
N ALA A 167 13.34 -5.23 -14.21
CA ALA A 167 11.89 -5.25 -14.04
C ALA A 167 11.32 -6.62 -14.45
N PRO A 168 10.67 -7.36 -13.52
CA PRO A 168 9.93 -8.56 -13.87
C PRO A 168 8.70 -8.13 -14.69
N LEU A 169 8.71 -8.42 -16.00
CA LEU A 169 7.68 -7.96 -16.94
C LEU A 169 6.29 -8.48 -16.56
N GLU A 170 6.22 -9.65 -15.92
CA GLU A 170 4.98 -10.25 -15.45
C GLU A 170 4.30 -9.45 -14.34
N LEU A 171 4.94 -8.43 -13.75
CA LEU A 171 4.35 -7.57 -12.72
C LEU A 171 3.63 -6.35 -13.30
N PHE A 172 3.98 -5.94 -14.52
CA PHE A 172 3.39 -4.77 -15.16
C PHE A 172 1.85 -4.81 -15.21
N PRO A 173 1.20 -5.95 -15.52
CA PRO A 173 -0.25 -5.98 -15.58
C PRO A 173 -0.95 -5.71 -14.25
N LEU A 174 -0.33 -6.04 -13.11
CA LEU A 174 -0.88 -5.68 -11.79
C LEU A 174 -0.99 -4.17 -11.60
N ILE A 175 -0.06 -3.39 -12.14
CA ILE A 175 -0.12 -1.92 -12.11
C ILE A 175 -1.36 -1.43 -12.88
N GLY A 176 -1.62 -2.03 -14.04
CA GLY A 176 -2.80 -1.72 -14.86
C GLY A 176 -4.11 -2.07 -14.16
N ILE A 177 -4.18 -3.19 -13.45
CA ILE A 177 -5.37 -3.58 -12.69
C ILE A 177 -5.61 -2.59 -11.53
N THR A 178 -4.56 -2.19 -10.82
CA THR A 178 -4.62 -1.18 -9.75
C THR A 178 -4.95 0.22 -10.26
N ALA A 179 -4.62 0.56 -11.52
CA ALA A 179 -5.00 1.83 -12.14
C ALA A 179 -6.49 1.91 -12.49
N PHE A 180 -7.12 0.75 -12.77
CA PHE A 180 -8.51 0.65 -13.21
C PHE A 180 -9.32 -0.33 -12.34
N PRO A 181 -9.41 -0.11 -11.02
CA PRO A 181 -10.15 -1.00 -10.13
C PRO A 181 -11.66 -0.87 -10.38
N PRO A 182 -12.38 -1.99 -10.60
CA PRO A 182 -13.82 -1.98 -10.86
C PRO A 182 -14.66 -1.67 -9.62
N THR A 183 -14.05 -1.59 -8.43
CA THR A 183 -14.74 -1.43 -7.14
C THR A 183 -14.85 0.02 -6.67
N ILE A 184 -14.16 0.96 -7.32
CA ILE A 184 -14.32 2.40 -7.07
C ILE A 184 -15.20 3.05 -8.13
N PHE A 185 -15.77 4.22 -7.81
CA PHE A 185 -16.65 4.98 -8.70
C PHE A 185 -17.80 4.17 -9.32
N THR A 186 -18.37 3.23 -8.57
CA THR A 186 -19.39 2.28 -9.05
C THR A 186 -20.66 2.95 -9.58
N GLY A 187 -20.95 4.19 -9.15
CA GLY A 187 -22.04 5.01 -9.67
C GLY A 187 -21.79 5.59 -11.07
N LEU A 188 -20.55 5.60 -11.55
CA LEU A 188 -20.18 6.08 -12.89
C LEU A 188 -20.11 4.90 -13.86
N LEU A 189 -21.16 4.70 -14.66
CA LEU A 189 -21.26 3.58 -15.61
C LEU A 189 -20.05 3.49 -16.55
N ILE A 190 -19.59 4.62 -17.08
CA ILE A 190 -18.42 4.69 -17.97
C ILE A 190 -17.17 4.12 -17.26
N TRP A 191 -16.94 4.51 -16.01
CA TRP A 191 -15.82 3.99 -15.22
C TRP A 191 -15.96 2.49 -15.02
N ARG A 192 -17.14 2.03 -14.56
CA ARG A 192 -17.39 0.61 -14.30
C ARG A 192 -17.07 -0.27 -15.50
N TYR A 193 -17.55 0.07 -16.70
CA TYR A 193 -17.25 -0.71 -17.90
C TYR A 193 -15.79 -0.62 -18.32
N THR A 194 -15.20 0.57 -18.26
CA THR A 194 -13.77 0.76 -18.58
C THR A 194 -12.90 -0.07 -17.65
N ALA A 195 -13.17 -0.04 -16.34
CA ALA A 195 -12.45 -0.78 -15.32
C ALA A 195 -12.57 -2.30 -15.49
N LEU A 196 -13.76 -2.80 -15.83
CA LEU A 196 -13.95 -4.22 -16.15
C LEU A 196 -13.12 -4.65 -17.37
N VAL A 197 -13.20 -3.90 -18.47
CA VAL A 197 -12.46 -4.23 -19.70
C VAL A 197 -10.95 -4.16 -19.46
N MET A 198 -10.48 -3.10 -18.80
CA MET A 198 -9.06 -2.93 -18.48
C MET A 198 -8.57 -4.00 -17.49
N GLY A 199 -9.33 -4.30 -16.45
CA GLY A 199 -9.00 -5.34 -15.46
C GLY A 199 -8.89 -6.74 -16.09
N LEU A 200 -9.83 -7.10 -16.96
CA LEU A 200 -9.79 -8.35 -17.73
C LEU A 200 -8.63 -8.37 -18.73
N GLY A 201 -8.46 -7.29 -19.50
CA GLY A 201 -7.40 -7.18 -20.50
C GLY A 201 -6.00 -7.27 -19.89
N MET A 202 -5.76 -6.56 -18.79
CA MET A 202 -4.50 -6.61 -18.06
C MET A 202 -4.28 -7.98 -17.41
N SER A 203 -5.31 -8.57 -16.80
CA SER A 203 -5.16 -9.91 -16.23
C SER A 203 -4.88 -10.96 -17.31
N ALA A 204 -5.52 -10.87 -18.49
CA ALA A 204 -5.24 -11.73 -19.64
C ALA A 204 -3.81 -11.54 -20.16
N LEU A 205 -3.31 -10.30 -20.21
CA LEU A 205 -1.90 -10.01 -20.51
C LEU A 205 -0.98 -10.70 -19.48
N GLY A 206 -1.32 -10.65 -18.20
CA GLY A 206 -0.61 -11.35 -17.12
C GLY A 206 -0.49 -12.86 -17.33
N LEU A 207 -1.50 -13.51 -17.90
CA LEU A 207 -1.47 -14.94 -18.20
C LEU A 207 -0.48 -15.32 -19.31
N THR A 208 -0.17 -14.40 -20.22
CA THR A 208 0.77 -14.67 -21.33
C THR A 208 2.18 -14.95 -20.82
N PHE A 209 2.57 -14.36 -19.70
CA PHE A 209 3.88 -14.57 -19.08
C PHE A 209 3.95 -15.96 -18.42
N LYS A 210 5.07 -16.68 -18.61
CA LYS A 210 5.34 -17.95 -17.92
C LYS A 210 5.83 -17.67 -16.49
N SER A 211 4.91 -17.28 -15.61
CA SER A 211 5.21 -16.91 -14.22
C SER A 211 4.37 -17.71 -13.21
N ARG A 212 4.86 -17.77 -11.96
CA ARG A 212 4.12 -18.29 -10.80
C ARG A 212 2.88 -17.45 -10.47
N LEU A 213 2.80 -16.22 -10.99
CA LEU A 213 1.67 -15.31 -10.82
C LEU A 213 0.46 -15.65 -11.70
N ARG A 214 0.52 -16.67 -12.56
CA ARG A 214 -0.63 -17.08 -13.39
C ARG A 214 -1.87 -17.40 -12.57
N LEU A 215 -1.71 -18.10 -11.45
CA LEU A 215 -2.84 -18.43 -10.58
C LEU A 215 -3.50 -17.16 -10.03
N LEU A 216 -2.68 -16.19 -9.61
CA LEU A 216 -3.17 -14.88 -9.16
C LEU A 216 -3.99 -14.21 -10.26
N TYR A 217 -3.49 -14.15 -11.50
CA TYR A 217 -4.22 -13.55 -12.62
C TYR A 217 -5.53 -14.28 -12.96
N ILE A 218 -5.58 -15.61 -12.85
CA ILE A 218 -6.82 -16.37 -13.02
C ILE A 218 -7.83 -15.97 -11.94
N VAL A 219 -7.40 -15.94 -10.68
CA VAL A 219 -8.26 -15.55 -9.55
C VAL A 219 -8.72 -14.10 -9.70
N THR A 220 -7.86 -13.19 -10.17
CA THR A 220 -8.23 -11.80 -10.43
C THR A 220 -9.22 -11.68 -11.59
N ILE A 221 -9.12 -12.47 -12.67
CA ILE A 221 -10.15 -12.51 -13.73
C ILE A 221 -11.51 -12.89 -13.15
N LEU A 222 -11.55 -13.97 -12.37
CA LEU A 222 -12.78 -14.39 -11.69
C LEU A 222 -13.28 -13.29 -10.76
N GLY A 223 -12.39 -12.66 -9.99
CA GLY A 223 -12.67 -11.52 -9.14
C GLY A 223 -13.32 -10.36 -9.88
N VAL A 224 -12.70 -9.91 -10.99
CA VAL A 224 -13.22 -8.84 -11.85
C VAL A 224 -14.62 -9.17 -12.35
N ILE A 225 -14.87 -10.39 -12.84
CA ILE A 225 -16.20 -10.82 -13.29
C ILE A 225 -17.20 -10.78 -12.13
N THR A 226 -16.81 -11.29 -10.96
CA THR A 226 -17.68 -11.34 -9.80
C THR A 226 -18.03 -9.98 -9.23
N THR A 227 -17.24 -8.92 -9.49
CA THR A 227 -17.53 -7.55 -8.98
C THR A 227 -18.89 -7.00 -9.41
N VAL A 228 -19.52 -7.58 -10.44
CA VAL A 228 -20.90 -7.26 -10.82
C VAL A 228 -21.89 -7.61 -9.71
N TYR A 229 -21.59 -8.64 -8.92
CA TYR A 229 -22.40 -9.14 -7.81
C TYR A 229 -21.75 -8.87 -6.45
N THR A 230 -20.45 -9.11 -6.33
CA THR A 230 -19.69 -8.99 -5.08
C THR A 230 -18.21 -8.65 -5.34
N PRO A 231 -17.63 -7.69 -4.61
CA PRO A 231 -16.24 -7.26 -4.80
C PRO A 231 -15.22 -8.15 -4.07
N TRP A 232 -15.64 -8.98 -3.11
CA TRP A 232 -14.74 -9.65 -2.17
C TRP A 232 -13.64 -10.50 -2.81
N LEU A 233 -13.95 -11.23 -3.89
CA LEU A 233 -12.96 -12.04 -4.59
C LEU A 233 -11.94 -11.17 -5.32
N PHE A 234 -12.38 -10.04 -5.89
CA PHE A 234 -11.47 -9.06 -6.48
C PHE A 234 -10.57 -8.46 -5.41
N ASP A 235 -11.13 -7.95 -4.32
CA ASP A 235 -10.42 -7.26 -3.23
C ASP A 235 -9.33 -8.16 -2.62
N THR A 236 -9.67 -9.40 -2.29
CA THR A 236 -8.72 -10.37 -1.76
C THR A 236 -7.62 -10.72 -2.78
N SER A 237 -7.99 -10.90 -4.05
CA SER A 237 -7.02 -11.20 -5.11
C SER A 237 -6.05 -10.04 -5.34
N ILE A 238 -6.54 -8.79 -5.38
CA ILE A 238 -5.71 -7.63 -5.70
C ILE A 238 -4.79 -7.30 -4.53
N ILE A 239 -5.26 -7.41 -3.29
CA ILE A 239 -4.42 -7.24 -2.08
C ILE A 239 -3.30 -8.29 -2.06
N ALA A 240 -3.63 -9.57 -2.31
CA ALA A 240 -2.62 -10.61 -2.41
C ALA A 240 -1.63 -10.31 -3.56
N GLY A 241 -2.13 -9.79 -4.68
CA GLY A 241 -1.32 -9.39 -5.82
C GLY A 241 -0.37 -8.23 -5.50
N MET A 242 -0.82 -7.23 -4.76
CA MET A 242 -0.01 -6.10 -4.29
C MET A 242 1.10 -6.54 -3.35
N VAL A 243 0.81 -7.44 -2.40
CA VAL A 243 1.85 -8.03 -1.53
C VAL A 243 2.87 -8.80 -2.36
N LEU A 244 2.41 -9.67 -3.26
CA LEU A 244 3.30 -10.44 -4.14
C LEU A 244 4.12 -9.54 -5.07
N TYR A 245 3.54 -8.44 -5.55
CA TYR A 245 4.23 -7.44 -6.36
C TYR A 245 5.46 -6.90 -5.66
N TYR A 246 5.31 -6.45 -4.41
CA TYR A 246 6.42 -5.93 -3.62
C TYR A 246 7.44 -7.03 -3.29
N VAL A 247 7.00 -8.23 -2.91
CA VAL A 247 7.90 -9.37 -2.63
C VAL A 247 8.77 -9.71 -3.83
N VAL A 248 8.17 -9.85 -5.02
CA VAL A 248 8.91 -10.18 -6.26
C VAL A 248 9.84 -9.03 -6.63
N SER A 249 9.38 -7.77 -6.51
CA SER A 249 10.20 -6.58 -6.77
C SER A 249 11.41 -6.47 -5.83
N PHE A 250 11.26 -6.82 -4.55
CA PHE A 250 12.36 -6.83 -3.59
C PHE A 250 13.39 -7.92 -3.89
N LYS A 251 12.93 -9.11 -4.27
CA LYS A 251 13.81 -10.24 -4.61
C LYS A 251 14.58 -10.01 -5.91
N ALA A 252 13.93 -9.47 -6.93
CA ALA A 252 14.54 -9.21 -8.24
C ALA A 252 15.79 -8.34 -8.11
N GLU A 253 15.79 -7.38 -7.19
CA GLU A 253 16.97 -6.53 -6.94
C GLU A 253 18.07 -7.25 -6.14
N ARG A 254 17.72 -8.13 -5.20
CA ARG A 254 18.68 -8.82 -4.30
C ARG A 254 19.41 -9.98 -4.97
N ILE A 255 18.75 -10.78 -5.82
CA ILE A 255 19.37 -11.92 -6.54
C ILE A 255 20.56 -11.47 -7.41
N ALA A 256 20.59 -10.21 -7.82
CA ALA A 256 21.65 -9.66 -8.65
C ALA A 256 22.89 -9.16 -7.87
N ARG A 257 22.90 -9.23 -6.53
CA ARG A 257 24.05 -8.84 -5.69
C ARG A 257 24.78 -10.02 -5.04
N SER A 258 24.20 -11.22 -5.08
CA SER A 258 24.82 -12.48 -4.67
C SER A 258 25.50 -13.15 -5.85
#